data_AF-A0A484ZDY5-F1
#
_entry.id   AF-A0A484ZDY5-F1
#
_cell.length_a   1.000
_cell.length_b   1.000
_cell.length_c   1.000
_cell.angle_alpha   90.00
_cell.angle_beta   90.00
_cell.angle_gamma   90.00
#
_symmetry.space_group_name_H-M   'P 1'
#
loop_
_entity.id
_entity.type
_entity.pdbx_description
1 polymer ?
#
loop_
_entity_poly.entity_id
_entity_poly.type
_entity_poly.pdbx_seq_one_letter_code
_entity_poly.pdbx_strand_id
1 'polypeptide(L)'
;MILPLLPRSIPEWLEMGKGAVNYLSTPEFPTDGKNGSFIMEGGYISDGDLSTYRPVTSHTDEFIIKGIQESAKHAWYKDEEPQAPWEGTTIPNYTGWDADGKYSWVKAPTFYGKTVEVGPLASMLCKLAANHEPTKKHLNDIVGIYKTLTGNTIEVEQLHSTLGRIIGRTVNACGLREILNDQYQALITNIGKGDHTTYVKPNIPETGTVKGVGFAEVSRGMLSHWIVIKDGKIDNYQAVVPSTWNSGPRNFNNEVGPYERSLVGTPVADSAKPLEVVRTIHSFDPCMACAVHIVDTDGNEVTKVKVL
;
A
#
# COMPACT_ATOMS: atom_id res chain seq x y z
N MET A 1 -8.72 -37.28 14.43
CA MET A 1 -7.27 -37.20 14.69
C MET A 1 -6.61 -36.12 13.82
N ILE A 2 -7.19 -34.91 13.74
CA ILE A 2 -6.74 -33.80 12.87
C ILE A 2 -6.34 -32.54 13.70
N LEU A 3 -6.45 -32.61 15.03
CA LEU A 3 -6.24 -31.47 15.92
C LEU A 3 -4.78 -31.09 16.30
N PRO A 4 -3.73 -31.93 16.22
CA PRO A 4 -2.46 -31.56 16.85
C PRO A 4 -1.46 -30.78 15.95
N LEU A 5 -1.78 -30.50 14.69
CA LEU A 5 -0.84 -29.82 13.77
C LEU A 5 -0.99 -28.28 13.73
N LEU A 6 -2.10 -27.74 14.24
CA LEU A 6 -2.37 -26.29 14.20
C LEU A 6 -1.67 -25.43 15.28
N PRO A 7 -1.37 -25.87 16.53
CA PRO A 7 -0.92 -24.93 17.54
C PRO A 7 0.61 -24.75 17.66
N ARG A 8 1.44 -25.65 17.11
CA ARG A 8 2.90 -25.59 17.40
C ARG A 8 3.69 -24.60 16.56
N SER A 9 3.26 -24.29 15.34
CA SER A 9 4.05 -23.41 14.45
C SER A 9 3.50 -21.99 14.30
N ILE A 10 2.23 -21.71 14.65
CA ILE A 10 1.63 -20.38 14.46
C ILE A 10 2.32 -19.28 15.29
N PRO A 11 2.65 -19.47 16.59
CA PRO A 11 3.20 -18.38 17.41
C PRO A 11 4.54 -17.83 16.88
N GLU A 12 5.39 -18.66 16.26
CA GLU A 12 6.69 -18.22 15.75
C GLU A 12 6.57 -17.21 14.60
N TRP A 13 5.50 -17.28 13.80
CA TRP A 13 5.28 -16.33 12.69
C TRP A 13 4.75 -14.96 13.13
N LEU A 14 4.48 -14.77 14.44
CA LEU A 14 4.27 -13.47 15.05
C LEU A 14 5.58 -12.76 15.42
N GLU A 15 6.70 -13.49 15.43
CA GLU A 15 8.01 -12.97 15.87
C GLU A 15 8.98 -12.72 14.69
N MET A 16 8.54 -12.99 13.45
CA MET A 16 9.38 -12.84 12.25
C MET A 16 8.63 -12.16 11.09
N GLY A 17 9.39 -11.75 10.08
CA GLY A 17 8.82 -11.15 8.88
C GLY A 17 8.57 -9.64 8.98
N LYS A 18 9.17 -8.93 9.94
CA LYS A 18 9.08 -7.45 10.03
C LYS A 18 9.70 -6.81 8.79
N GLY A 19 8.88 -6.10 8.00
CA GLY A 19 9.26 -5.56 6.68
C GLY A 19 9.79 -4.13 6.78
N ALA A 20 9.09 -3.25 7.48
CA ALA A 20 9.53 -1.88 7.73
C ALA A 20 9.42 -1.49 9.22
N VAL A 21 9.87 -0.28 9.53
CA VAL A 21 9.52 0.43 10.78
C VAL A 21 8.66 1.67 10.50
N ASN A 22 8.53 2.07 9.23
CA ASN A 22 7.68 3.17 8.83
C ASN A 22 6.47 2.60 8.08
N TYR A 23 5.29 3.14 8.35
CA TYR A 23 4.01 2.69 7.78
C TYR A 23 3.24 3.88 7.24
N LEU A 24 2.60 3.72 6.09
CA LEU A 24 1.79 4.76 5.45
C LEU A 24 0.47 4.18 4.95
N SER A 25 -0.63 4.87 5.24
CA SER A 25 -1.95 4.61 4.67
C SER A 25 -2.66 5.94 4.40
N THR A 26 -3.56 5.92 3.42
CA THR A 26 -4.43 7.06 3.10
C THR A 26 -5.80 6.91 3.74
N PRO A 27 -6.48 8.02 4.09
CA PRO A 27 -7.87 7.95 4.50
C PRO A 27 -8.73 7.53 3.29
N GLU A 28 -9.87 6.88 3.52
CA GLU A 28 -10.68 6.31 2.44
C GLU A 28 -12.19 6.34 2.75
N PHE A 29 -12.99 6.19 1.70
CA PHE A 29 -14.45 6.29 1.69
C PHE A 29 -14.93 7.70 2.05
N PRO A 30 -14.73 8.70 1.17
CA PRO A 30 -15.24 10.05 1.39
C PRO A 30 -16.78 10.07 1.39
N THR A 31 -17.38 10.87 2.26
CA THR A 31 -18.84 10.91 2.45
C THR A 31 -19.46 12.30 2.26
N ASP A 32 -18.64 13.32 2.01
CA ASP A 32 -19.14 14.66 1.70
C ASP A 32 -19.02 15.00 0.20
N GLY A 33 -19.75 16.04 -0.23
CA GLY A 33 -19.70 16.55 -1.61
C GLY A 33 -18.45 17.38 -1.94
N LYS A 34 -17.40 17.30 -1.13
CA LYS A 34 -16.14 18.07 -1.25
C LYS A 34 -14.90 17.17 -1.19
N ASN A 35 -15.06 15.89 -1.50
CA ASN A 35 -13.98 14.88 -1.56
C ASN A 35 -13.28 14.64 -0.20
N GLY A 36 -14.02 14.73 0.90
CA GLY A 36 -13.52 14.52 2.26
C GLY A 36 -14.49 13.75 3.14
N SER A 37 -14.40 13.98 4.46
CA SER A 37 -15.20 13.27 5.48
C SER A 37 -15.08 11.74 5.33
N PHE A 38 -13.84 11.27 5.37
CA PHE A 38 -13.50 9.87 5.19
C PHE A 38 -13.96 9.01 6.38
N ILE A 39 -14.43 7.79 6.10
CA ILE A 39 -14.82 6.81 7.12
C ILE A 39 -13.59 6.10 7.68
N MET A 40 -12.62 5.78 6.82
CA MET A 40 -11.36 5.18 7.24
C MET A 40 -10.30 6.23 7.45
N GLU A 41 -9.61 6.16 8.59
CA GLU A 41 -8.47 7.00 8.90
C GLU A 41 -7.21 6.54 8.16
N GLY A 42 -6.37 7.51 7.81
CA GLY A 42 -5.03 7.28 7.28
C GLY A 42 -3.99 8.10 8.01
N GLY A 43 -2.72 7.80 7.77
CA GLY A 43 -1.61 8.58 8.28
C GLY A 43 -0.28 7.89 8.11
N TYR A 44 0.71 8.41 8.84
CA TYR A 44 2.09 7.97 8.80
C TYR A 44 2.58 7.63 10.20
N ILE A 45 3.18 6.45 10.35
CA ILE A 45 3.87 6.00 11.58
C ILE A 45 5.34 5.83 11.25
N SER A 46 6.22 6.26 12.15
CA SER A 46 7.66 6.07 12.06
C SER A 46 8.21 5.21 13.20
N ASP A 47 9.36 4.60 12.96
CA ASP A 47 10.17 3.91 13.98
C ASP A 47 9.45 2.78 14.74
N GLY A 48 8.38 2.23 14.16
CA GLY A 48 7.54 1.19 14.76
C GLY A 48 6.70 1.66 15.94
N ASP A 49 6.66 2.97 16.21
CA ASP A 49 6.00 3.52 17.39
C ASP A 49 4.70 4.25 17.01
N LEU A 50 3.55 3.70 17.43
CA LEU A 50 2.23 4.28 17.20
C LEU A 50 2.10 5.70 17.79
N SER A 51 2.90 6.08 18.79
CA SER A 51 2.90 7.43 19.34
C SER A 51 3.42 8.48 18.36
N THR A 52 4.18 8.05 17.33
CA THR A 52 4.69 8.92 16.26
C THR A 52 3.66 9.17 15.15
N TYR A 53 2.46 8.59 15.27
CA TYR A 53 1.41 8.70 14.28
C TYR A 53 1.10 10.16 13.94
N ARG A 54 1.27 10.49 12.66
CA ARG A 54 0.79 11.72 12.06
C ARG A 54 -0.46 11.42 11.24
N PRO A 55 -1.63 11.98 11.60
CA PRO A 55 -2.85 11.78 10.82
C PRO A 55 -2.75 12.43 9.44
N VAL A 56 -3.32 11.75 8.44
CA VAL A 56 -3.59 12.29 7.11
C VAL A 56 -5.10 12.24 6.92
N THR A 57 -5.74 13.41 6.90
CA THR A 57 -7.20 13.56 6.87
C THR A 57 -7.74 14.09 5.55
N SER A 58 -6.85 14.39 4.60
CA SER A 58 -7.19 14.90 3.27
C SER A 58 -6.31 14.26 2.20
N HIS A 59 -6.89 13.96 1.04
CA HIS A 59 -6.15 13.59 -0.17
C HIS A 59 -5.38 14.78 -0.80
N THR A 60 -5.55 15.99 -0.28
CA THR A 60 -4.78 17.19 -0.64
C THR A 60 -3.70 17.55 0.39
N ASP A 61 -3.39 16.68 1.35
CA ASP A 61 -2.35 16.94 2.35
C ASP A 61 -0.97 17.07 1.69
N GLU A 62 -0.40 18.28 1.75
CA GLU A 62 0.90 18.60 1.17
C GLU A 62 2.04 17.74 1.72
N PHE A 63 1.92 17.18 2.93
CA PHE A 63 2.94 16.29 3.48
C PHE A 63 3.01 14.96 2.76
N ILE A 64 1.86 14.34 2.46
CA ILE A 64 1.88 13.08 1.72
C ILE A 64 2.32 13.33 0.28
N ILE A 65 1.84 14.43 -0.31
CA ILE A 65 2.14 14.81 -1.69
C ILE A 65 3.64 15.09 -1.89
N LYS A 66 4.27 15.87 -1.00
CA LYS A 66 5.68 16.24 -1.14
C LYS A 66 6.66 15.16 -0.71
N GLY A 67 6.20 14.19 0.09
CA GLY A 67 7.08 13.16 0.63
C GLY A 67 7.39 12.03 -0.34
N ILE A 68 6.54 11.78 -1.35
CA ILE A 68 6.65 10.60 -2.22
C ILE A 68 7.67 10.85 -3.34
N GLN A 69 8.64 9.95 -3.46
CA GLN A 69 9.60 9.91 -4.57
C GLN A 69 9.88 8.46 -5.00
N GLU A 70 10.35 8.25 -6.23
CA GLU A 70 10.80 6.95 -6.73
C GLU A 70 12.20 7.03 -7.33
N SER A 71 13.06 6.04 -7.04
CA SER A 71 14.37 5.88 -7.67
C SER A 71 14.40 4.63 -8.57
N ALA A 72 15.20 4.69 -9.64
CA ALA A 72 15.47 3.54 -10.50
C ALA A 72 16.94 3.08 -10.48
N LYS A 73 17.72 3.42 -9.44
CA LYS A 73 19.12 2.98 -9.33
C LYS A 73 19.28 1.47 -9.54
N HIS A 74 18.50 0.66 -8.81
CA HIS A 74 18.50 -0.80 -8.92
C HIS A 74 17.36 -1.37 -9.79
N ALA A 75 16.69 -0.51 -10.57
CA ALA A 75 15.63 -0.90 -11.49
C ALA A 75 16.05 -0.69 -12.94
N TRP A 76 15.47 -1.43 -13.89
CA TRP A 76 15.77 -1.36 -15.32
C TRP A 76 15.19 -0.12 -16.01
N TYR A 77 15.46 1.07 -15.47
CA TYR A 77 15.18 2.37 -16.09
C TYR A 77 16.43 3.24 -16.13
N LYS A 78 16.43 4.21 -17.05
CA LYS A 78 17.58 5.08 -17.34
C LYS A 78 17.87 6.09 -16.23
N ASP A 79 16.85 6.79 -15.74
CA ASP A 79 17.02 7.91 -14.81
C ASP A 79 16.94 7.41 -13.36
N GLU A 80 18.03 7.55 -12.61
CA GLU A 80 18.23 6.82 -11.35
C GLU A 80 17.93 7.63 -10.09
N GLU A 81 18.11 8.95 -10.15
CA GLU A 81 17.88 9.88 -9.04
C GLU A 81 16.43 9.81 -8.54
N PRO A 82 16.15 10.07 -7.24
CA PRO A 82 14.79 10.13 -6.72
C PRO A 82 13.94 11.22 -7.42
N GLN A 83 12.87 10.81 -8.09
CA GLN A 83 11.96 11.69 -8.81
C GLN A 83 10.64 11.83 -8.05
N ALA A 84 10.16 13.07 -7.90
CA ALA A 84 8.75 13.29 -7.54
C ALA A 84 7.86 12.84 -8.71
N PRO A 85 6.70 12.19 -8.48
CA PRO A 85 5.97 11.54 -9.56
C PRO A 85 5.44 12.48 -10.67
N TRP A 86 5.14 13.74 -10.38
CA TRP A 86 4.74 14.68 -11.45
C TRP A 86 5.86 14.98 -12.46
N GLU A 87 7.12 14.83 -12.03
CA GLU A 87 8.32 14.97 -12.84
C GLU A 87 8.94 13.60 -13.20
N GLY A 88 8.26 12.51 -12.82
CA GLY A 88 8.75 11.15 -12.98
C GLY A 88 8.86 10.73 -14.45
N THR A 89 9.86 9.90 -14.72
CA THR A 89 10.15 9.32 -16.04
C THR A 89 10.11 7.79 -15.96
N THR A 90 9.81 7.13 -17.08
CA THR A 90 9.79 5.66 -17.17
C THR A 90 10.42 5.24 -18.50
N ILE A 91 11.74 5.44 -18.61
CA ILE A 91 12.52 5.12 -19.82
C ILE A 91 13.21 3.77 -19.59
N PRO A 92 12.79 2.67 -20.27
CA PRO A 92 13.36 1.34 -20.07
C PRO A 92 14.87 1.30 -20.36
N ASN A 93 15.61 0.58 -19.53
CA ASN A 93 17.05 0.36 -19.67
C ASN A 93 17.44 -1.02 -19.10
N TYR A 94 17.04 -2.08 -19.80
CA TYR A 94 17.35 -3.45 -19.39
C TYR A 94 18.83 -3.75 -19.58
N THR A 95 19.48 -4.27 -18.54
CA THR A 95 20.93 -4.51 -18.50
C THR A 95 21.29 -5.95 -18.07
N GLY A 96 20.29 -6.82 -17.92
CA GLY A 96 20.47 -8.13 -17.29
C GLY A 96 20.40 -8.06 -15.77
N TRP A 97 20.52 -9.21 -15.12
CA TRP A 97 20.54 -9.31 -13.66
C TRP A 97 21.94 -9.01 -13.12
N ASP A 98 22.04 -8.05 -12.22
CA ASP A 98 23.24 -7.77 -11.43
C ASP A 98 22.84 -7.62 -9.95
N ALA A 99 23.49 -8.39 -9.07
CA ALA A 99 23.19 -8.40 -7.64
C ALA A 99 23.51 -7.06 -6.96
N ASP A 100 24.53 -6.33 -7.45
CA ASP A 100 24.93 -5.02 -6.94
C ASP A 100 24.44 -3.87 -7.84
N GLY A 101 23.92 -4.21 -9.03
CA GLY A 101 23.40 -3.29 -10.04
C GLY A 101 21.87 -3.36 -10.16
N LYS A 102 21.36 -3.43 -11.40
CA LYS A 102 19.91 -3.46 -11.69
C LYS A 102 19.41 -4.90 -11.71
N TYR A 103 18.30 -5.17 -11.03
CA TYR A 103 17.75 -6.53 -10.91
C TYR A 103 16.21 -6.61 -10.90
N SER A 104 15.51 -5.49 -11.14
CA SER A 104 14.05 -5.44 -11.09
C SER A 104 13.46 -4.45 -12.09
N TRP A 105 12.21 -4.69 -12.51
CA TRP A 105 11.38 -3.69 -13.21
C TRP A 105 10.58 -2.81 -12.25
N VAL A 106 10.55 -3.14 -10.96
CA VAL A 106 9.88 -2.32 -9.95
C VAL A 106 10.80 -1.15 -9.58
N LYS A 107 10.29 0.09 -9.57
CA LYS A 107 11.02 1.25 -9.02
C LYS A 107 11.11 1.12 -7.48
N ALA A 108 11.93 1.94 -6.83
CA ALA A 108 12.06 1.97 -5.38
C ALA A 108 11.45 3.25 -4.79
N PRO A 109 10.20 3.22 -4.29
CA PRO A 109 9.58 4.38 -3.67
C PRO A 109 10.16 4.68 -2.29
N THR A 110 10.19 5.96 -1.94
CA THR A 110 10.54 6.44 -0.60
C THR A 110 9.57 7.52 -0.14
N PHE A 111 9.42 7.66 1.16
CA PHE A 111 8.68 8.74 1.79
C PHE A 111 9.63 9.62 2.61
N TYR A 112 9.90 10.84 2.15
CA TYR A 112 10.97 11.70 2.68
C TYR A 112 12.30 10.94 2.83
N GLY A 113 12.66 10.16 1.80
CA GLY A 113 13.87 9.34 1.76
C GLY A 113 13.83 8.04 2.56
N LYS A 114 12.78 7.78 3.36
CA LYS A 114 12.65 6.55 4.14
C LYS A 114 11.92 5.45 3.37
N THR A 115 12.34 4.20 3.55
CA THR A 115 11.57 3.01 3.14
C THR A 115 10.32 2.83 4.00
N VAL A 116 9.19 2.50 3.39
CA VAL A 116 7.88 2.41 4.04
C VAL A 116 7.17 1.12 3.64
N GLU A 117 6.49 0.49 4.60
CA GLU A 117 5.53 -0.59 4.32
C GLU A 117 4.11 0.00 4.21
N VAL A 118 3.39 -0.37 3.15
CA VAL A 118 1.97 -0.04 2.94
C VAL A 118 1.14 -1.31 2.96
N GLY A 119 -0.18 -1.17 3.14
CA GLY A 119 -1.12 -2.29 3.07
C GLY A 119 -1.91 -2.50 4.35
N PRO A 120 -2.59 -3.66 4.48
CA PRO A 120 -3.51 -3.88 5.58
C PRO A 120 -2.87 -3.78 6.98
N LEU A 121 -1.58 -4.11 7.13
CA LEU A 121 -0.87 -3.88 8.39
C LEU A 121 -0.73 -2.37 8.66
N ALA A 122 -0.21 -1.60 7.70
CA ALA A 122 -0.07 -0.16 7.84
C ALA A 122 -1.40 0.54 8.17
N SER A 123 -2.46 0.20 7.44
CA SER A 123 -3.81 0.73 7.67
C SER A 123 -4.34 0.36 9.06
N MET A 124 -4.18 -0.89 9.50
CA MET A 124 -4.58 -1.32 10.84
C MET A 124 -3.82 -0.55 11.93
N LEU A 125 -2.49 -0.41 11.81
CA LEU A 125 -1.68 0.29 12.79
C LEU A 125 -2.06 1.78 12.88
N CYS A 126 -2.29 2.45 11.75
CA CYS A 126 -2.76 3.84 11.73
C CYS A 126 -4.13 3.99 12.39
N LYS A 127 -5.08 3.07 12.11
CA LYS A 127 -6.40 3.05 12.75
C LYS A 127 -6.33 2.78 14.26
N LEU A 128 -5.43 1.91 14.71
CA LEU A 128 -5.18 1.70 16.14
C LEU A 128 -4.63 2.97 16.80
N ALA A 129 -3.66 3.63 16.18
CA ALA A 129 -3.10 4.90 16.66
C ALA A 129 -4.16 6.03 16.70
N ALA A 130 -5.10 6.02 15.75
CA ALA A 130 -6.24 6.93 15.71
C ALA A 130 -7.38 6.56 16.70
N ASN A 131 -7.22 5.50 17.51
CA ASN A 131 -8.25 4.96 18.40
C ASN A 131 -9.56 4.55 17.70
N HIS A 132 -9.50 4.12 16.43
CA HIS A 132 -10.67 3.73 15.66
C HIS A 132 -11.35 2.48 16.26
N GLU A 133 -12.54 2.67 16.85
CA GLU A 133 -13.23 1.66 17.65
C GLU A 133 -13.56 0.35 16.90
N PRO A 134 -14.10 0.38 15.65
CA PRO A 134 -14.34 -0.85 14.89
C PRO A 134 -13.06 -1.68 14.69
N THR A 135 -11.92 -1.03 14.45
CA THR A 135 -10.64 -1.74 14.28
C THR A 135 -10.20 -2.41 15.59
N LYS A 136 -10.28 -1.69 16.72
CA LYS A 136 -9.96 -2.26 18.04
C LYS A 136 -10.87 -3.44 18.36
N LYS A 137 -12.17 -3.33 18.09
CA LYS A 137 -13.14 -4.41 18.31
C LYS A 137 -12.78 -5.66 17.51
N HIS A 138 -12.62 -5.55 16.19
CA HIS A 138 -12.35 -6.71 15.34
C HIS A 138 -10.98 -7.35 15.64
N LEU A 139 -9.97 -6.55 16.00
CA LEU A 139 -8.70 -7.08 16.48
C LEU A 139 -8.88 -7.85 17.79
N ASN A 140 -9.59 -7.28 18.77
CA ASN A 140 -9.85 -7.93 20.05
C ASN A 140 -10.64 -9.24 19.90
N ASP A 141 -11.57 -9.31 18.95
CA ASP A 141 -12.31 -10.54 18.64
C ASP A 141 -11.34 -11.65 18.16
N ILE A 142 -10.39 -11.33 17.28
CA ILE A 142 -9.34 -12.27 16.81
C ILE A 142 -8.41 -12.68 17.96
N VAL A 143 -7.94 -11.72 18.76
CA VAL A 143 -7.08 -11.98 19.92
C VAL A 143 -7.79 -12.85 20.96
N GLY A 144 -9.10 -12.63 21.17
CA GLY A 144 -9.93 -13.45 22.05
C GLY A 144 -9.98 -14.91 21.61
N ILE A 145 -10.22 -15.16 20.31
CA ILE A 145 -10.20 -16.53 19.75
C ILE A 145 -8.81 -17.15 19.92
N TYR A 146 -7.75 -16.42 19.60
CA TYR A 146 -6.37 -16.90 19.77
C TYR A 146 -6.08 -17.28 21.23
N LYS A 147 -6.54 -16.46 22.18
CA LYS A 147 -6.40 -16.72 23.62
C LYS A 147 -7.18 -17.95 24.07
N THR A 148 -8.40 -18.16 23.59
CA THR A 148 -9.17 -19.38 23.87
C THR A 148 -8.44 -20.63 23.37
N LEU A 149 -7.79 -20.56 22.21
CA LEU A 149 -7.12 -21.71 21.60
C LEU A 149 -5.74 -22.00 22.19
N THR A 150 -5.01 -20.98 22.64
CA THR A 150 -3.58 -21.10 23.01
C THR A 150 -3.28 -20.79 24.47
N GLY A 151 -4.18 -20.12 25.18
CA GLY A 151 -3.92 -19.55 26.50
C GLY A 151 -3.08 -18.25 26.48
N ASN A 152 -2.59 -17.83 25.31
CA ASN A 152 -1.72 -16.65 25.15
C ASN A 152 -2.46 -15.46 24.52
N THR A 153 -1.90 -14.26 24.64
CA THR A 153 -2.40 -13.03 23.99
C THR A 153 -1.52 -12.64 22.80
N ILE A 154 -1.95 -11.65 22.02
CA ILE A 154 -1.15 -11.02 20.97
C ILE A 154 -1.04 -9.54 21.32
N GLU A 155 0.17 -9.06 21.54
CA GLU A 155 0.46 -7.65 21.79
C GLU A 155 0.70 -6.87 20.48
N VAL A 156 0.57 -5.54 20.51
CA VAL A 156 0.75 -4.69 19.32
C VAL A 156 2.12 -4.87 18.68
N GLU A 157 3.18 -5.04 19.48
CA GLU A 157 4.53 -5.29 18.95
C GLU A 157 4.60 -6.54 18.05
N GLN A 158 3.84 -7.57 18.40
CA GLN A 158 3.78 -8.84 17.65
C GLN A 158 3.01 -8.70 16.33
N LEU A 159 2.30 -7.59 16.10
CA LEU A 159 1.64 -7.30 14.82
C LEU A 159 2.64 -6.88 13.74
N HIS A 160 3.87 -6.49 14.09
CA HIS A 160 4.91 -6.16 13.12
C HIS A 160 5.58 -7.43 12.53
N SER A 161 4.77 -8.31 11.95
CA SER A 161 5.16 -9.67 11.60
C SER A 161 4.40 -10.21 10.38
N THR A 162 4.81 -11.39 9.91
CA THR A 162 4.10 -12.13 8.85
C THR A 162 2.64 -12.40 9.23
N LEU A 163 2.36 -12.89 10.44
CA LEU A 163 0.98 -13.10 10.87
C LEU A 163 0.23 -11.80 11.16
N GLY A 164 0.91 -10.78 11.69
CA GLY A 164 0.31 -9.48 11.91
C GLY A 164 -0.25 -8.84 10.63
N ARG A 165 0.42 -9.02 9.48
CA ARG A 165 -0.14 -8.62 8.16
C ARG A 165 -1.41 -9.36 7.80
N ILE A 166 -1.47 -10.65 8.07
CA ILE A 166 -2.65 -11.48 7.80
C ILE A 166 -3.81 -11.08 8.71
N ILE A 167 -3.52 -10.78 9.99
CA ILE A 167 -4.49 -10.24 10.94
C ILE A 167 -5.01 -8.89 10.44
N GLY A 168 -4.13 -7.97 10.05
CA GLY A 168 -4.53 -6.66 9.51
C GLY A 168 -5.46 -6.77 8.30
N ARG A 169 -5.19 -7.72 7.39
CA ARG A 169 -6.07 -8.00 6.25
C ARG A 169 -7.44 -8.53 6.67
N THR A 170 -7.48 -9.42 7.65
CA THR A 170 -8.73 -9.96 8.21
C THR A 170 -9.56 -8.87 8.90
N VAL A 171 -8.92 -8.05 9.75
CA VAL A 171 -9.55 -6.92 10.44
C VAL A 171 -10.15 -5.94 9.43
N ASN A 172 -9.42 -5.60 8.37
CA ASN A 172 -9.91 -4.72 7.32
C ASN A 172 -11.14 -5.31 6.61
N ALA A 173 -11.13 -6.60 6.28
CA ALA A 173 -12.27 -7.28 5.66
C ALA A 173 -13.53 -7.25 6.55
N CYS A 174 -13.37 -7.44 7.87
CA CYS A 174 -14.48 -7.33 8.81
C CYS A 174 -15.07 -5.92 8.85
N GLY A 175 -14.22 -4.88 8.89
CA GLY A 175 -14.67 -3.49 8.88
C GLY A 175 -15.38 -3.09 7.58
N LEU A 176 -14.92 -3.58 6.43
CA LEU A 176 -15.55 -3.30 5.12
C LEU A 176 -17.00 -3.76 5.04
N ARG A 177 -17.37 -4.84 5.74
CA ARG A 177 -18.77 -5.30 5.80
C ARG A 177 -19.70 -4.24 6.41
N GLU A 178 -19.25 -3.56 7.46
CA GLU A 178 -20.01 -2.50 8.13
C GLU A 178 -20.15 -1.29 7.22
N ILE A 179 -19.05 -0.88 6.59
CA ILE A 179 -19.03 0.25 5.62
C ILE A 179 -19.97 -0.01 4.45
N LEU A 180 -20.02 -1.22 3.91
CA LEU A 180 -20.96 -1.58 2.84
C LEU A 180 -22.42 -1.34 3.24
N ASN A 181 -22.79 -1.73 4.46
CA ASN A 181 -24.14 -1.50 4.96
C ASN A 181 -24.41 -0.01 5.17
N ASP A 182 -23.49 0.71 5.80
CA ASP A 182 -23.66 2.13 6.13
C ASP A 182 -23.77 2.99 4.88
N GLN A 183 -22.92 2.73 3.88
CA GLN A 183 -22.96 3.46 2.60
C GLN A 183 -24.21 3.15 1.77
N TYR A 184 -24.70 1.91 1.81
CA TYR A 184 -25.98 1.58 1.19
C TYR A 184 -27.14 2.37 1.84
N GLN A 185 -27.20 2.41 3.17
CA GLN A 185 -28.23 3.19 3.88
C GLN A 185 -28.10 4.70 3.64
N ALA A 186 -26.87 5.23 3.59
CA ALA A 186 -26.61 6.62 3.28
C ALA A 186 -27.11 6.98 1.87
N LEU A 187 -26.85 6.11 0.87
CA LEU A 187 -27.33 6.29 -0.50
C LEU A 187 -28.87 6.32 -0.56
N ILE A 188 -29.55 5.32 0.03
CA ILE A 188 -31.02 5.27 0.05
C ILE A 188 -31.60 6.49 0.75
N THR A 189 -31.00 6.93 1.85
CA THR A 189 -31.41 8.12 2.59
C THR A 189 -31.25 9.40 1.75
N ASN A 190 -30.14 9.55 1.01
CA ASN A 190 -29.91 10.71 0.17
C ASN A 190 -30.90 10.78 -1.02
N ILE A 191 -31.16 9.64 -1.66
CA ILE A 191 -32.20 9.52 -2.69
C ILE A 191 -33.57 9.90 -2.12
N GLY A 192 -33.89 9.45 -0.89
CA GLY A 192 -35.14 9.80 -0.20
C GLY A 192 -35.29 11.30 0.11
N LYS A 193 -34.19 12.07 0.12
CA LYS A 193 -34.19 13.54 0.24
C LYS A 193 -34.35 14.25 -1.12
N GLY A 194 -34.45 13.50 -2.22
CA GLY A 194 -34.65 14.02 -3.57
C GLY A 194 -33.38 14.31 -4.35
N ASP A 195 -32.20 13.99 -3.83
CA ASP A 195 -30.94 14.14 -4.57
C ASP A 195 -30.65 12.91 -5.43
N HIS A 196 -30.65 13.11 -6.74
CA HIS A 196 -30.32 12.12 -7.77
C HIS A 196 -29.13 12.59 -8.63
N THR A 197 -28.34 13.55 -8.14
CA THR A 197 -27.15 14.07 -8.82
C THR A 197 -26.03 13.05 -8.78
N THR A 198 -25.50 12.69 -9.94
CA THR A 198 -24.45 11.64 -10.06
C THR A 198 -23.24 12.07 -10.89
N TYR A 199 -23.32 13.22 -11.57
CA TYR A 199 -22.29 13.66 -12.51
C TYR A 199 -22.21 15.19 -12.59
N VAL A 200 -20.97 15.69 -12.57
CA VAL A 200 -20.65 17.08 -12.89
C VAL A 200 -19.70 17.05 -14.09
N LYS A 201 -20.11 17.66 -15.21
CA LYS A 201 -19.30 17.69 -16.42
C LYS A 201 -18.00 18.46 -16.17
N PRO A 202 -16.81 17.86 -16.38
CA PRO A 202 -15.55 18.59 -16.22
C PRO A 202 -15.36 19.59 -17.35
N ASN A 203 -14.66 20.68 -17.03
CA ASN A 203 -14.09 21.60 -18.02
C ASN A 203 -12.56 21.42 -18.00
N ILE A 204 -11.99 20.96 -19.10
CA ILE A 204 -10.55 20.76 -19.24
C ILE A 204 -10.00 21.95 -20.02
N PRO A 205 -9.14 22.79 -19.43
CA PRO A 205 -8.55 23.93 -20.13
C PRO A 205 -7.77 23.50 -21.37
N GLU A 206 -8.02 24.17 -22.51
CA GLU A 206 -7.30 23.92 -23.77
C GLU A 206 -5.86 24.43 -23.77
N THR A 207 -5.52 25.32 -22.83
CA THR A 207 -4.19 25.93 -22.70
C THR A 207 -3.73 25.92 -21.25
N GLY A 208 -2.42 25.83 -21.04
CA GLY A 208 -1.80 25.90 -19.72
C GLY A 208 -1.53 24.53 -19.12
N THR A 209 -1.09 24.51 -17.86
CA THR A 209 -0.67 23.28 -17.18
C THR A 209 -1.39 23.11 -15.85
N VAL A 210 -1.95 21.92 -15.62
CA VAL A 210 -2.63 21.51 -14.38
C VAL A 210 -2.00 20.21 -13.89
N LYS A 211 -1.70 20.15 -12.59
CA LYS A 211 -1.22 18.94 -11.92
C LYS A 211 -2.32 18.40 -11.01
N GLY A 212 -2.50 17.08 -11.01
CA GLY A 212 -3.45 16.39 -10.15
C GLY A 212 -2.86 15.12 -9.56
N VAL A 213 -3.34 14.74 -8.38
CA VAL A 213 -3.04 13.45 -7.74
C VAL A 213 -4.34 12.86 -7.21
N GLY A 214 -4.55 11.56 -7.46
CA GLY A 214 -5.64 10.79 -6.89
C GLY A 214 -5.09 9.71 -5.97
N PHE A 215 -5.48 9.73 -4.70
CA PHE A 215 -5.13 8.72 -3.72
C PHE A 215 -6.28 7.72 -3.53
N ALA A 216 -5.95 6.47 -3.20
CA ALA A 216 -6.90 5.46 -2.77
C ALA A 216 -6.23 4.45 -1.83
N GLU A 217 -6.94 4.00 -0.80
CA GLU A 217 -6.49 2.91 0.07
C GLU A 217 -7.06 1.58 -0.46
N VAL A 218 -6.34 0.98 -1.42
CA VAL A 218 -6.78 -0.27 -2.06
C VAL A 218 -6.39 -1.50 -1.23
N SER A 219 -6.78 -2.71 -1.66
CA SER A 219 -6.58 -3.94 -0.88
C SER A 219 -5.13 -4.22 -0.45
N ARG A 220 -4.15 -3.72 -1.20
CA ARG A 220 -2.72 -3.88 -0.94
C ARG A 220 -2.06 -2.65 -0.30
N GLY A 221 -2.80 -1.57 -0.07
CA GLY A 221 -2.33 -0.34 0.58
C GLY A 221 -2.56 0.93 -0.22
N MET A 222 -1.80 1.98 0.10
CA MET A 222 -1.87 3.28 -0.56
C MET A 222 -1.50 3.20 -2.05
N LEU A 223 -2.46 3.58 -2.90
CA LEU A 223 -2.32 3.83 -4.33
C LEU A 223 -2.30 5.34 -4.59
N SER A 224 -1.45 5.79 -5.51
CA SER A 224 -1.50 7.17 -6.00
C SER A 224 -1.27 7.24 -7.50
N HIS A 225 -2.17 7.96 -8.19
CA HIS A 225 -2.05 8.28 -9.62
C HIS A 225 -1.76 9.77 -9.77
N TRP A 226 -0.71 10.09 -10.53
CA TRP A 226 -0.19 11.44 -10.68
C TRP A 226 -0.29 11.84 -12.14
N ILE A 227 -1.04 12.89 -12.42
CA ILE A 227 -1.33 13.36 -13.77
C ILE A 227 -0.85 14.80 -13.94
N VAL A 228 -0.19 15.06 -15.07
CA VAL A 228 0.06 16.41 -15.58
C VAL A 228 -0.72 16.57 -16.87
N ILE A 229 -1.62 17.55 -16.90
CA ILE A 229 -2.36 17.94 -18.11
C ILE A 229 -1.73 19.22 -18.64
N LYS A 230 -1.35 19.22 -19.92
CA LYS A 230 -0.83 20.38 -20.63
C LYS A 230 -1.60 20.57 -21.93
N ASP A 231 -2.10 21.78 -22.16
CA ASP A 231 -2.81 22.17 -23.37
C ASP A 231 -3.92 21.16 -23.76
N GLY A 232 -4.75 20.82 -22.76
CA GLY A 232 -5.88 19.91 -22.90
C GLY A 232 -5.55 18.41 -22.98
N LYS A 233 -4.27 18.01 -22.91
CA LYS A 233 -3.83 16.61 -23.06
C LYS A 233 -2.98 16.15 -21.88
N ILE A 234 -2.92 14.83 -21.68
CA ILE A 234 -2.02 14.22 -20.69
C ILE A 234 -0.57 14.38 -21.19
N ASP A 235 0.25 15.09 -20.42
CA ASP A 235 1.67 15.36 -20.68
C ASP A 235 2.57 14.38 -19.90
N ASN A 236 2.21 14.09 -18.65
CA ASN A 236 2.85 13.05 -17.84
C ASN A 236 1.82 12.27 -17.03
N TYR A 237 2.09 10.98 -16.81
CA TYR A 237 1.28 10.11 -15.98
C TYR A 237 2.17 9.10 -15.25
N GLN A 238 2.12 9.10 -13.93
CA GLN A 238 2.85 8.15 -13.09
C GLN A 238 1.90 7.49 -12.08
N ALA A 239 2.04 6.18 -11.90
CA ALA A 239 1.30 5.44 -10.90
C ALA A 239 2.29 4.87 -9.88
N VAL A 240 2.18 5.32 -8.62
CA VAL A 240 2.95 4.78 -7.50
C VAL A 240 2.01 3.88 -6.69
N VAL A 241 2.19 2.59 -6.88
CA VAL A 241 1.20 1.55 -6.54
C VAL A 241 1.66 0.73 -5.34
N PRO A 242 0.77 0.12 -4.51
CA PRO A 242 1.18 -0.43 -3.22
C PRO A 242 2.25 -1.52 -3.29
N SER A 243 2.17 -2.41 -4.29
CA SER A 243 3.19 -3.43 -4.48
C SER A 243 4.54 -2.84 -4.91
N THR A 244 4.58 -1.65 -5.52
CA THR A 244 5.83 -0.92 -5.81
C THR A 244 6.56 -0.56 -4.53
N TRP A 245 5.84 -0.04 -3.52
CA TRP A 245 6.41 0.27 -2.20
C TRP A 245 7.00 -0.95 -1.52
N ASN A 246 6.24 -2.05 -1.51
CA ASN A 246 6.62 -3.22 -0.73
C ASN A 246 7.66 -4.12 -1.42
N SER A 247 7.58 -4.25 -2.76
CA SER A 247 8.44 -5.13 -3.56
C SER A 247 9.60 -4.43 -4.27
N GLY A 248 9.69 -3.10 -4.13
CA GLY A 248 10.77 -2.31 -4.70
C GLY A 248 12.15 -2.87 -4.34
N PRO A 249 13.12 -2.80 -5.25
CA PRO A 249 14.49 -3.17 -4.98
C PRO A 249 15.13 -2.19 -3.97
N ARG A 250 16.42 -2.36 -3.72
CA ARG A 250 17.23 -1.38 -2.99
C ARG A 250 17.04 0.02 -3.57
N ASN A 251 16.87 1.01 -2.70
CA ASN A 251 16.65 2.39 -3.12
C ASN A 251 17.96 3.09 -3.54
N PHE A 252 17.91 4.39 -3.82
CA PHE A 252 19.08 5.19 -4.21
C PHE A 252 20.24 5.11 -3.19
N ASN A 253 19.91 4.99 -1.90
CA ASN A 253 20.85 4.87 -0.78
C ASN A 253 21.23 3.41 -0.46
N ASN A 254 20.88 2.46 -1.32
CA ASN A 254 21.05 1.01 -1.13
C ASN A 254 20.27 0.41 0.04
N GLU A 255 19.26 1.11 0.58
CA GLU A 255 18.41 0.56 1.64
C GLU A 255 17.42 -0.44 1.05
N VAL A 256 17.25 -1.58 1.72
CA VAL A 256 16.38 -2.67 1.28
C VAL A 256 14.90 -2.36 1.47
N GLY A 257 14.07 -2.81 0.52
CA GLY A 257 12.62 -2.68 0.59
C GLY A 257 11.94 -3.64 1.59
N PRO A 258 10.63 -3.48 1.86
CA PRO A 258 9.91 -4.32 2.83
C PRO A 258 9.97 -5.83 2.56
N TYR A 259 9.89 -6.27 1.30
CA TYR A 259 9.99 -7.70 0.95
C TYR A 259 11.37 -8.25 1.31
N GLU A 260 12.43 -7.62 0.79
CA GLU A 260 13.81 -8.03 1.03
C GLU A 260 14.14 -8.04 2.54
N ARG A 261 13.73 -7.00 3.27
CA ARG A 261 13.96 -6.89 4.71
C ARG A 261 13.23 -7.97 5.49
N SER A 262 12.00 -8.30 5.13
CA SER A 262 11.17 -9.28 5.85
C SER A 262 11.72 -10.70 5.82
N LEU A 263 12.57 -11.04 4.85
CA LEU A 263 13.14 -12.37 4.69
C LEU A 263 14.44 -12.58 5.49
N VAL A 264 15.03 -11.50 6.02
CA VAL A 264 16.26 -11.60 6.80
C VAL A 264 15.98 -12.37 8.08
N GLY A 265 16.70 -13.47 8.29
CA GLY A 265 16.55 -14.34 9.46
C GLY A 265 15.47 -15.42 9.34
N THR A 266 14.78 -15.53 8.20
CA THR A 266 13.81 -16.61 7.97
C THR A 266 14.51 -17.98 7.97
N PRO A 267 14.12 -18.92 8.84
CA PRO A 267 14.65 -20.28 8.82
C PRO A 267 14.18 -21.00 7.55
N VAL A 268 15.07 -21.77 6.93
CA VAL A 268 14.76 -22.56 5.72
C VAL A 268 15.11 -24.02 5.99
N ALA A 269 14.11 -24.88 6.14
CA ALA A 269 14.33 -26.29 6.43
C ALA A 269 14.87 -27.07 5.21
N ASP A 270 14.39 -26.73 4.01
CA ASP A 270 14.84 -27.32 2.73
C ASP A 270 15.04 -26.19 1.71
N SER A 271 16.29 -25.93 1.34
CA SER A 271 16.63 -24.86 0.38
C SER A 271 16.12 -25.13 -1.03
N ALA A 272 15.85 -26.39 -1.40
CA ALA A 272 15.23 -26.73 -2.67
C ALA A 272 13.71 -26.47 -2.66
N LYS A 273 13.10 -26.30 -1.47
CA LYS A 273 11.66 -26.06 -1.28
C LYS A 273 11.44 -25.00 -0.18
N PRO A 274 11.81 -23.73 -0.41
CA PRO A 274 11.85 -22.68 0.61
C PRO A 274 10.44 -22.15 0.95
N LEU A 275 9.60 -23.00 1.53
CA LEU A 275 8.21 -22.68 1.88
C LEU A 275 8.14 -21.48 2.83
N GLU A 276 9.10 -21.35 3.73
CA GLU A 276 9.15 -20.31 4.74
C GLU A 276 9.31 -18.92 4.12
N VAL A 277 10.14 -18.80 3.08
CA VAL A 277 10.27 -17.59 2.27
C VAL A 277 8.93 -17.24 1.62
N VAL A 278 8.30 -18.23 0.98
CA VAL A 278 7.02 -18.04 0.27
C VAL A 278 5.91 -17.61 1.24
N ARG A 279 5.88 -18.13 2.47
CA ARG A 279 4.90 -17.72 3.51
C ARG A 279 5.01 -16.22 3.82
N THR A 280 6.22 -15.72 4.07
CA THR A 280 6.42 -14.29 4.37
C THR A 280 6.06 -13.43 3.17
N ILE A 281 6.51 -13.77 1.95
CA ILE A 281 6.18 -13.00 0.75
C ILE A 281 4.66 -12.97 0.48
N HIS A 282 3.97 -14.11 0.58
CA HIS A 282 2.51 -14.15 0.40
C HIS A 282 1.74 -13.34 1.44
N SER A 283 2.31 -13.09 2.63
CA SER A 283 1.66 -12.27 3.66
C SER A 283 1.46 -10.81 3.23
N PHE A 284 2.26 -10.33 2.27
CA PHE A 284 2.10 -9.01 1.66
C PHE A 284 1.10 -8.98 0.50
N ASP A 285 0.60 -10.14 0.05
CA ASP A 285 -0.27 -10.27 -1.12
C ASP A 285 0.32 -9.60 -2.39
N PRO A 286 1.40 -10.14 -2.98
CA PRO A 286 2.07 -9.50 -4.12
C PRO A 286 1.20 -9.43 -5.38
N CYS A 287 1.20 -8.28 -6.07
CA CYS A 287 0.66 -8.12 -7.42
C CYS A 287 1.72 -7.50 -8.33
N MET A 288 2.42 -8.31 -9.12
CA MET A 288 3.54 -7.82 -9.94
C MET A 288 3.09 -7.01 -11.16
N ALA A 289 1.92 -7.32 -11.74
CA ALA A 289 1.31 -6.46 -12.75
C ALA A 289 0.98 -5.07 -12.19
N CYS A 290 0.63 -4.97 -10.90
CA CYS A 290 0.44 -3.71 -10.22
C CYS A 290 1.77 -2.99 -9.90
N ALA A 291 2.85 -3.74 -9.65
CA ALA A 291 4.14 -3.18 -9.24
C ALA A 291 4.98 -2.62 -10.42
N VAL A 292 4.84 -3.23 -11.60
CA VAL A 292 5.58 -2.85 -12.82
C VAL A 292 4.70 -2.09 -13.80
N HIS A 293 3.38 -2.21 -13.68
CA HIS A 293 2.41 -1.83 -14.71
C HIS A 293 2.65 -2.63 -15.99
N ILE A 294 2.41 -2.01 -17.14
CA ILE A 294 2.61 -2.59 -18.46
C ILE A 294 3.92 -2.03 -19.01
N VAL A 295 4.90 -2.90 -19.25
CA VAL A 295 6.17 -2.55 -19.92
C VAL A 295 6.35 -3.51 -21.09
N ASP A 296 6.50 -2.98 -22.30
CA ASP A 296 7.01 -3.72 -23.45
C ASP A 296 8.50 -3.39 -23.63
N THR A 297 9.33 -4.43 -23.56
CA THR A 297 10.79 -4.32 -23.72
C THR A 297 11.23 -4.14 -25.17
N ASP A 298 10.35 -4.45 -26.13
CA ASP A 298 10.63 -4.37 -27.57
C ASP A 298 10.28 -3.00 -28.16
N GLY A 299 9.76 -2.08 -27.33
CA GLY A 299 9.45 -0.70 -27.70
C GLY A 299 8.19 -0.56 -28.56
N ASN A 300 7.31 -1.58 -28.62
CA ASN A 300 6.06 -1.47 -29.36
C ASN A 300 4.99 -0.72 -28.56
N GLU A 301 3.98 -0.23 -29.27
CA GLU A 301 2.77 0.32 -28.68
C GLU A 301 2.02 -0.81 -27.94
N VAL A 302 2.12 -0.85 -26.61
CA VAL A 302 1.58 -1.97 -25.81
C VAL A 302 0.06 -1.98 -25.75
N THR A 303 -0.58 -0.81 -25.83
CA THR A 303 -2.04 -0.67 -25.86
C THR A 303 -2.43 0.68 -26.47
N LYS A 304 -3.34 0.65 -27.43
CA LYS A 304 -3.97 1.83 -28.04
C LYS A 304 -5.41 1.93 -27.59
N VAL A 305 -5.72 2.84 -26.68
CA VAL A 305 -7.11 3.13 -26.30
C VAL A 305 -7.62 4.28 -27.15
N LYS A 306 -8.54 3.97 -28.06
CA LYS A 306 -9.25 4.98 -28.84
C LYS A 306 -10.58 5.25 -28.14
N VAL A 307 -10.69 6.41 -27.49
CA VAL A 307 -11.97 6.88 -26.96
C VAL A 307 -12.76 7.47 -28.14
N LEU A 308 -13.98 6.96 -28.35
CA LEU A 308 -14.93 7.45 -29.37
C LEU A 308 -15.56 8.77 -28.93
#